data_AF-A0A800MNN9-F1
#
_entry.id   AF-A0A800MNN9-F1
#
_cell.length_a   1.000
_cell.length_b   1.000
_cell.length_c   1.000
_cell.angle_alpha   90.00
_cell.angle_beta   90.00
_cell.angle_gamma   90.00
#
_symmetry.space_group_name_H-M   'P 1'
#
loop_
_entity.id
_entity.type
_entity.pdbx_description
1 polymer ?
#
loop_
_entity_poly.entity_id
_entity_poly.type
_entity_poly.pdbx_seq_one_letter_code
_entity_poly.pdbx_strand_id
1 'polypeptide(L)'
;MSVMRYLGIVLLIMSVAAIAEDVFYCSDQQKGIDEKKQKKEFLIKKFEMYLFEDGNISIMLPGDYKHRIYSCSLPWKEMTHYKKKKSCVNDNHNGYMFNFNPDNGRYVLAKGFEYVLGEDSVSVGSCVKFE
;
A
#
# COMPACT_ATOMS: atom_id res chain seq x y z
N MET A 1 38.22 14.89 10.12
CA MET A 1 37.67 13.55 9.79
C MET A 1 36.13 13.48 9.91
N SER A 2 35.38 14.56 9.66
CA SER A 2 33.92 14.56 9.85
C SER A 2 33.13 14.40 8.54
N VAL A 3 33.65 14.92 7.41
CA VAL A 3 32.92 15.02 6.13
C VAL A 3 32.66 13.66 5.44
N MET A 4 33.60 12.70 5.52
CA MET A 4 33.43 11.36 4.91
C MET A 4 32.31 10.53 5.57
N ARG A 5 32.01 10.74 6.87
CA ARG A 5 30.93 10.01 7.55
C ARG A 5 29.54 10.48 7.11
N TYR A 6 29.38 11.78 6.84
CA TYR A 6 28.11 12.32 6.36
C TYR A 6 27.81 11.88 4.91
N LEU A 7 28.84 11.81 4.06
CA LEU A 7 28.71 11.30 2.69
C LEU A 7 28.19 9.86 2.65
N GLY A 8 28.69 8.99 3.53
CA GLY A 8 28.20 7.61 3.62
C GLY A 8 26.73 7.51 4.05
N ILE A 9 26.29 8.37 4.98
CA ILE A 9 24.90 8.42 5.44
C ILE A 9 23.98 8.96 4.33
N VAL A 10 24.39 10.01 3.62
CA VAL A 10 23.62 10.56 2.49
C VAL A 10 23.49 9.54 1.36
N LEU A 11 24.58 8.84 1.01
CA LEU A 11 24.54 7.78 0.00
C LEU A 11 23.64 6.61 0.42
N LEU A 12 23.63 6.24 1.69
CA LEU A 12 22.71 5.24 2.24
C LEU A 12 21.25 5.69 2.12
N ILE A 13 20.93 6.91 2.53
CA ILE A 13 19.55 7.46 2.44
C ILE A 13 19.10 7.51 0.98
N MET A 14 19.97 7.93 0.05
CA MET A 14 19.67 7.95 -1.39
C MET A 14 19.51 6.53 -1.96
N SER A 15 20.23 5.53 -1.45
CA SER A 15 20.07 4.13 -1.88
C SER A 15 18.78 3.48 -1.39
N VAL A 16 18.24 3.89 -0.24
CA VAL A 16 16.93 3.44 0.24
C VAL A 16 15.80 4.13 -0.51
N ALA A 17 16.02 5.36 -1.00
CA ALA A 17 15.11 6.00 -1.94
C ALA A 17 15.14 5.31 -3.33
N ALA A 18 16.26 4.69 -3.71
CA ALA A 18 16.44 4.07 -5.02
C ALA A 18 15.74 2.70 -5.21
N ILE A 19 15.17 2.11 -4.17
CA ILE A 19 14.43 0.83 -4.29
C ILE A 19 12.94 1.00 -4.59
N ALA A 20 12.38 2.18 -4.32
CA ALA A 20 11.00 2.49 -4.69
C ALA A 20 11.00 3.28 -5.99
N GLU A 21 10.34 2.73 -7.01
CA GLU A 21 10.17 3.41 -8.30
C GLU A 21 9.32 4.67 -8.11
N ASP A 22 8.24 4.54 -7.33
CA ASP A 22 7.24 5.59 -7.15
C ASP A 22 6.75 5.69 -5.69
N VAL A 23 6.70 6.91 -5.18
CA VAL A 23 6.06 7.24 -3.89
C VAL A 23 4.69 7.86 -4.14
N PHE A 24 3.68 7.42 -3.41
CA PHE A 24 2.31 7.89 -3.50
C PHE A 24 1.78 8.34 -2.14
N TYR A 25 1.03 9.44 -2.13
CA TYR A 25 0.29 9.93 -0.97
C TYR A 25 -1.19 9.55 -1.11
N CYS A 26 -1.64 8.66 -0.23
CA CYS A 26 -2.97 8.07 -0.24
C CYS A 26 -3.88 8.69 0.83
N SER A 27 -5.17 8.77 0.52
CA SER A 27 -6.22 9.14 1.48
C SER A 27 -7.53 8.45 1.13
N ASP A 28 -8.33 8.11 2.14
CA ASP A 28 -9.70 7.64 1.95
C ASP A 28 -10.55 8.73 1.26
N GLN A 29 -11.27 8.36 0.20
CA GLN A 29 -12.29 9.24 -0.38
C GLN A 29 -13.67 8.78 0.10
N GLN A 30 -14.35 9.63 0.87
CA GLN A 30 -15.73 9.35 1.33
C GLN A 30 -16.79 9.39 0.22
N LYS A 31 -16.45 9.78 -1.02
CA LYS A 31 -17.45 9.98 -2.07
C LYS A 31 -17.59 8.76 -3.00
N GLY A 32 -18.75 8.11 -2.95
CA GLY A 32 -19.28 7.32 -4.07
C GLY A 32 -19.36 5.81 -3.88
N ILE A 33 -19.32 5.29 -2.65
CA ILE A 33 -19.58 3.87 -2.37
C ILE A 33 -20.83 3.76 -1.52
N ASP A 34 -21.78 2.96 -2.01
CA ASP A 34 -23.08 2.70 -1.40
C ASP A 34 -22.91 2.33 0.09
N GLU A 35 -23.43 3.19 0.98
CA GLU A 35 -23.29 3.10 2.44
C GLU A 35 -23.73 1.73 2.99
N LYS A 36 -24.60 1.02 2.27
CA LYS A 36 -25.07 -0.33 2.62
C LYS A 36 -24.01 -1.43 2.54
N LYS A 37 -22.86 -1.20 1.88
CA LYS A 37 -21.74 -2.16 1.82
C LYS A 37 -20.59 -1.84 2.79
N GLN A 38 -20.67 -0.74 3.54
CA GLN A 38 -19.66 -0.42 4.55
C GLN A 38 -19.83 -1.30 5.79
N LYS A 39 -19.23 -2.49 5.80
CA LYS A 39 -18.85 -3.09 7.10
C LYS A 39 -17.72 -2.23 7.68
N LYS A 40 -17.97 -1.67 8.88
CA LYS A 40 -17.11 -0.82 9.75
C LYS A 40 -15.92 -0.14 9.04
N GLU A 41 -16.00 1.18 8.85
CA GLU A 41 -14.94 1.95 8.18
C GLU A 41 -13.54 1.75 8.80
N PHE A 42 -12.56 1.50 7.94
CA PHE A 42 -11.15 1.56 8.28
C PHE A 42 -10.68 3.00 8.03
N LEU A 43 -10.82 3.90 9.01
CA LEU A 43 -10.47 5.33 8.88
C LEU A 43 -8.95 5.51 8.81
N ILE A 44 -8.36 5.40 7.62
CA ILE A 44 -6.98 5.82 7.39
C ILE A 44 -7.01 7.18 6.70
N LYS A 45 -6.91 8.22 7.51
CA LYS A 45 -7.03 9.61 7.03
C LYS A 45 -6.05 9.91 5.90
N LYS A 46 -4.76 9.59 6.06
CA LYS A 46 -3.69 9.79 5.07
C LYS A 46 -2.52 8.86 5.35
N PHE A 47 -1.85 8.36 4.32
CA PHE A 47 -0.64 7.54 4.46
C PHE A 47 0.23 7.61 3.21
N GLU A 48 1.48 7.20 3.37
CA GLU A 48 2.45 7.09 2.28
C GLU A 48 2.57 5.63 1.84
N MET A 49 2.64 5.45 0.53
CA MET A 49 2.74 4.15 -0.13
C MET A 49 3.91 4.18 -1.10
N TYR A 50 4.74 3.16 -1.03
CA TYR A 50 5.88 2.95 -1.91
C TYR A 50 5.53 1.80 -2.86
N LEU A 51 5.69 2.04 -4.16
CA LEU A 51 5.58 1.02 -5.19
C LEU A 51 7.00 0.62 -5.63
N PHE A 52 7.34 -0.65 -5.44
CA PHE A 52 8.64 -1.21 -5.82
C PHE A 52 8.64 -1.67 -7.29
N GLU A 53 9.82 -1.86 -7.89
CA GLU A 53 9.99 -2.29 -9.29
C GLU A 53 9.34 -3.65 -9.60
N ASP A 54 9.32 -4.57 -8.63
CA ASP A 54 8.64 -5.86 -8.74
C ASP A 54 7.10 -5.73 -8.63
N GLY A 55 6.64 -4.52 -8.35
CA GLY A 55 5.26 -4.10 -8.11
C GLY A 55 4.68 -4.60 -6.81
N ASN A 56 5.52 -4.98 -5.84
CA ASN A 56 5.14 -5.07 -4.43
C ASN A 56 4.95 -3.68 -3.84
N ILE A 57 4.22 -3.62 -2.74
CA ILE A 57 3.83 -2.36 -2.11
C ILE A 57 4.31 -2.33 -0.66
N SER A 58 4.82 -1.18 -0.23
CA SER A 58 5.12 -0.91 1.18
C SER A 58 4.28 0.26 1.67
N ILE A 59 3.58 0.07 2.78
CA ILE A 59 2.70 1.08 3.36
C ILE A 59 3.10 1.32 4.81
N MET A 60 3.19 2.58 5.19
CA MET A 60 3.28 2.97 6.60
C MET A 60 1.94 3.57 7.04
N LEU A 61 1.17 2.80 7.82
CA LEU A 61 -0.08 3.30 8.37
C LEU A 61 0.18 4.26 9.54
N PRO A 62 -0.71 5.23 9.78
CA PRO A 62 -0.62 6.09 10.97
C PRO A 62 -0.59 5.25 12.25
N GLY A 63 0.46 5.44 13.07
CA GLY A 63 0.64 4.72 14.34
C GLY A 63 1.44 3.42 14.23
N ASP A 64 1.79 2.96 13.03
CA ASP A 64 2.77 1.88 12.87
C ASP A 64 4.20 2.42 13.02
N TYR A 65 5.08 1.62 13.63
CA TYR A 65 6.52 1.93 13.76
C TYR A 65 7.37 1.34 12.63
N LYS A 66 6.75 0.56 11.75
CA LYS A 66 7.41 -0.15 10.64
C LYS A 66 6.49 -0.18 9.44
N HIS A 67 7.10 -0.17 8.26
CA HIS A 67 6.40 -0.42 7.02
C HIS A 67 5.81 -1.83 7.01
N ARG A 68 4.56 -1.94 6.57
CA ARG A 68 3.93 -3.20 6.21
C ARG A 68 4.23 -3.47 4.75
N ILE A 69 4.88 -4.59 4.49
CA ILE A 69 5.13 -5.06 3.13
C ILE A 69 3.92 -5.88 2.69
N TYR A 70 3.44 -5.57 1.49
CA TYR A 70 2.39 -6.29 0.81
C TYR A 70 2.97 -6.95 -0.44
N SER A 71 3.06 -8.27 -0.40
CA SER A 71 3.38 -9.08 -1.58
C SER A 71 2.21 -9.03 -2.57
N CYS A 72 2.48 -8.50 -3.75
CA CYS A 72 1.54 -8.31 -4.83
C CYS A 72 1.72 -9.39 -5.90
N SER A 73 0.66 -10.14 -6.18
CA SER A 73 0.68 -11.18 -7.20
C SER A 73 -0.44 -11.00 -8.21
N LEU A 74 -0.23 -11.52 -9.42
CA LEU A 74 -1.32 -11.65 -10.36
C LEU A 74 -2.26 -12.76 -9.88
N PRO A 75 -3.59 -12.57 -9.97
CA PRO A 75 -4.55 -13.59 -9.57
C PRO A 75 -4.36 -14.91 -10.33
N TRP A 76 -3.80 -14.85 -11.55
CA TRP A 76 -3.32 -16.01 -12.31
C TRP A 76 -2.02 -15.70 -13.03
N LYS A 77 -1.08 -16.67 -13.04
CA LYS A 77 0.21 -16.56 -13.74
C LYS A 77 0.06 -16.26 -15.25
N GLU A 78 -1.03 -16.69 -15.85
CA GLU A 78 -1.32 -16.54 -17.28
C GLU A 78 -2.06 -15.23 -17.62
N MET A 79 -2.56 -14.49 -16.62
CA MET A 79 -3.22 -13.19 -16.81
C MET A 79 -2.22 -12.04 -16.96
N THR A 80 -1.22 -12.21 -17.82
CA THR A 80 -0.18 -11.21 -18.10
C THR A 80 -0.73 -9.94 -18.75
N HIS A 81 -1.91 -10.00 -19.39
CA HIS A 81 -2.63 -8.82 -19.90
C HIS A 81 -3.17 -7.91 -18.79
N TYR A 82 -3.25 -8.42 -17.55
CA TYR A 82 -3.71 -7.68 -16.38
C TYR A 82 -2.57 -7.35 -15.43
N LYS A 83 -1.35 -7.10 -15.95
CA LYS A 83 -0.17 -6.67 -15.17
C LYS A 83 -0.46 -5.62 -14.09
N LYS A 84 -1.45 -4.76 -14.34
CA LYS A 84 -1.86 -3.65 -13.48
C LYS A 84 -2.91 -4.01 -12.42
N LYS A 85 -3.54 -5.19 -12.49
CA LYS A 85 -4.52 -5.68 -11.51
C LYS A 85 -3.87 -6.76 -10.64
N LYS A 86 -2.92 -6.33 -9.81
CA LYS A 86 -2.31 -7.19 -8.79
C LYS A 86 -3.19 -7.18 -7.55
N SER A 87 -3.30 -8.34 -6.90
CA SER A 87 -3.83 -8.42 -5.55
C SER A 87 -2.66 -8.46 -4.59
N CYS A 88 -2.67 -7.60 -3.57
CA CYS A 88 -1.59 -7.59 -2.59
C CYS A 88 -2.09 -7.99 -1.21
N VAL A 89 -1.32 -8.84 -0.55
CA VAL A 89 -1.62 -9.37 0.78
C VAL A 89 -0.46 -9.01 1.69
N ASN A 90 -0.77 -8.63 2.93
CA ASN A 90 0.25 -8.34 3.92
C ASN A 90 1.08 -9.60 4.19
N ASP A 91 2.41 -9.48 4.16
CA ASP A 91 3.34 -10.61 4.34
C ASP A 91 3.21 -11.28 5.72
N ASN A 92 2.74 -10.55 6.73
CA ASN A 92 2.47 -11.11 8.04
C ASN A 92 1.16 -11.93 8.08
N HIS A 93 0.47 -12.09 6.95
CA HIS A 93 -0.78 -12.84 6.78
C HIS A 93 -1.87 -12.50 7.82
N ASN A 94 -1.88 -11.25 8.28
CA ASN A 94 -2.76 -10.77 9.34
C ASN A 94 -4.13 -10.31 8.81
N GLY A 95 -4.63 -10.92 7.73
CA GLY A 95 -5.95 -10.61 7.17
C GLY A 95 -6.07 -9.26 6.44
N TYR A 96 -4.97 -8.52 6.24
CA TYR A 96 -4.96 -7.28 5.46
C TYR A 96 -4.66 -7.52 3.98
N MET A 97 -5.46 -6.91 3.12
CA MET A 97 -5.30 -6.92 1.67
C MET A 97 -5.33 -5.49 1.14
N PHE A 98 -4.45 -5.16 0.21
CA PHE A 98 -4.35 -3.83 -0.37
C PHE A 98 -4.18 -3.92 -1.89
N ASN A 99 -5.14 -3.40 -2.64
CA ASN A 99 -5.11 -3.43 -4.10
C ASN A 99 -5.05 -2.00 -4.62
N PHE A 100 -4.08 -1.70 -5.47
CA PHE A 100 -3.83 -0.36 -6.00
C PHE A 100 -3.77 -0.37 -7.53
N ASN A 101 -4.34 0.67 -8.14
CA ASN A 101 -4.24 0.92 -9.57
C ASN A 101 -3.42 2.20 -9.82
N PRO A 102 -2.18 2.10 -10.33
CA PRO A 102 -1.34 3.26 -10.59
C PRO A 102 -1.87 4.17 -11.70
N ASP A 103 -2.68 3.65 -12.64
CA ASP A 103 -3.18 4.45 -13.78
C ASP A 103 -4.17 5.55 -13.36
N ASN A 104 -4.93 5.30 -12.29
CA ASN A 104 -5.96 6.22 -11.81
C ASN A 104 -5.83 6.55 -10.33
N GLY A 105 -4.77 6.09 -9.68
CA GLY A 105 -4.49 6.30 -8.27
C GLY A 105 -5.48 5.65 -7.31
N ARG A 106 -6.46 4.85 -7.74
CA ARG A 106 -7.46 4.29 -6.83
C ARG A 106 -6.91 3.08 -6.08
N TYR A 107 -7.29 2.94 -4.82
CA TYR A 107 -6.96 1.75 -4.04
C TYR A 107 -8.18 1.20 -3.28
N VAL A 108 -8.11 -0.08 -2.92
CA VAL A 108 -9.02 -0.77 -2.01
C VAL A 108 -8.17 -1.40 -0.91
N LEU A 109 -8.47 -1.07 0.34
CA LEU A 109 -7.92 -1.75 1.51
C LEU A 109 -9.04 -2.59 2.14
N ALA A 110 -8.77 -3.86 2.36
CA ALA A 110 -9.66 -4.75 3.08
C ALA A 110 -8.94 -5.37 4.28
N LYS A 111 -9.71 -5.58 5.34
CA LYS A 111 -9.33 -6.35 6.51
C LYS A 111 -10.41 -7.43 6.65
N GLY A 112 -10.01 -8.69 6.52
CA GLY A 112 -10.92 -9.83 6.61
C GLY A 112 -10.47 -10.79 7.71
N PHE A 113 -11.27 -10.94 8.76
CA PHE A 113 -11.05 -11.89 9.86
C PHE A 113 -12.26 -12.80 10.10
N GLU A 114 -13.18 -12.84 9.13
CA GLU A 114 -14.57 -13.29 9.25
C GLU A 114 -14.78 -14.66 9.92
N TYR A 115 -13.79 -15.57 9.93
CA TYR A 115 -13.91 -16.86 10.62
C TYR A 115 -13.48 -16.86 12.11
N VAL A 116 -12.66 -15.89 12.56
CA VAL A 116 -12.00 -15.96 13.89
C VAL A 116 -12.30 -14.78 14.81
N LEU A 117 -12.45 -13.55 14.28
CA LEU A 117 -12.56 -12.33 15.13
C LEU A 117 -13.71 -11.39 14.76
N GLY A 118 -14.56 -11.74 13.79
CA GLY A 118 -15.87 -11.09 13.57
C GLY A 118 -15.87 -9.66 13.05
N GLU A 119 -14.73 -9.11 12.63
CA GLU A 119 -14.65 -7.76 12.08
C GLU A 119 -14.00 -7.74 10.70
N ASP A 120 -14.85 -7.57 9.70
CA ASP A 120 -14.45 -7.24 8.35
C ASP A 120 -14.63 -5.75 8.12
N SER A 121 -13.69 -5.14 7.43
CA SER A 121 -13.74 -3.74 7.07
C SER A 121 -13.16 -3.53 5.69
N VAL A 122 -13.78 -2.66 4.90
CA VAL A 122 -13.27 -2.26 3.58
C VAL A 122 -13.22 -0.74 3.52
N SER A 123 -12.09 -0.22 3.05
CA SER A 123 -11.93 1.18 2.66
C SER A 123 -11.52 1.28 1.20
N VAL A 124 -11.93 2.37 0.56
CA VAL A 124 -11.55 2.73 -0.80
C VAL A 124 -11.12 4.17 -0.80
N GLY A 125 -10.02 4.44 -1.50
CA GLY A 125 -9.51 5.79 -1.59
C GLY A 125 -8.75 6.06 -2.87
N SER A 126 -8.02 7.16 -2.82
CA SER A 126 -7.18 7.63 -3.92
C SER A 126 -5.80 7.99 -3.41
N CYS A 127 -4.81 7.74 -4.25
CA CYS A 127 -3.42 8.12 -4.08
C CYS A 127 -3.00 9.07 -5.19
N VAL A 128 -2.15 10.03 -4.84
CA VAL A 128 -1.50 10.94 -5.79
C VAL A 128 -0.02 10.64 -5.78
N LYS A 129 0.58 10.49 -6.96
CA LYS A 129 2.02 10.28 -7.10
C LYS A 129 2.77 11.53 -6.64
N PHE A 130 3.83 11.34 -5.85
CA PHE A 130 4.74 12.42 -5.51
C PHE A 130 5.64 12.71 -6.73
N GLU A 131 5.65 13.97 -7.17
CA GLU A 131 6.47 14.47 -8.28
C GLU A 131 7.82 15.03 -7.78
#